data_AF-A0A932P756-F1
#
_entry.id   AF-A0A932P756-F1
#
_cell.length_a   1.000
_cell.length_b   1.000
_cell.length_c   1.000
_cell.angle_alpha   90.00
_cell.angle_beta   90.00
_cell.angle_gamma   90.00
#
_symmetry.space_group_name_H-M   'P 1'
#
loop_
_entity.id
_entity.type
_entity.pdbx_description
1 polymer ?
#
loop_
_entity_poly.entity_id
_entity_poly.type
_entity_poly.pdbx_seq_one_letter_code
_entity_poly.pdbx_strand_id
1 'polypeptide(L)'
;MVDFLPSATLANAMDGAAQAALAQKPKIHGKNVGAVAQDFESMFLSQMLSPMWSGLEADGMFDGGYAEETFRSMLVNEYGKTLAKTGGLGISNQVKAEMIRMQGGQA
;
A
#
# COMPACT_ATOMS: atom_id res chain seq x y z
N MET A 1 31.36 41.17 -24.87
CA MET A 1 31.96 40.20 -23.91
C MET A 1 30.81 39.60 -23.14
N VAL A 2 30.52 38.31 -23.35
CA VAL A 2 29.46 37.59 -22.63
C VAL A 2 30.16 36.82 -21.52
N ASP A 3 30.13 37.35 -20.30
CA ASP A 3 30.65 36.67 -19.12
C ASP A 3 29.70 35.52 -18.72
N PHE A 4 30.26 34.32 -18.72
CA PHE A 4 29.62 33.07 -18.33
C PHE A 4 29.77 32.88 -16.81
N LEU A 5 28.67 33.06 -16.07
CA LEU A 5 28.55 32.71 -14.64
C LEU A 5 27.86 31.34 -14.45
N PRO A 6 28.06 30.67 -13.31
CA PRO A 6 28.35 29.23 -13.24
C PRO A 6 27.09 28.34 -13.12
N SER A 7 27.01 27.31 -13.95
CA SER A 7 25.97 26.27 -13.94
C SER A 7 26.02 25.34 -12.71
N ALA A 8 26.97 25.52 -11.79
CA ALA A 8 27.21 24.63 -10.65
C ALA A 8 26.25 24.88 -9.46
N THR A 9 25.62 26.05 -9.37
CA THR A 9 24.73 26.39 -8.24
C THR A 9 23.34 25.73 -8.37
N LEU A 10 22.88 25.48 -9.60
CA LEU A 10 21.58 24.83 -9.84
C LEU A 10 21.60 23.33 -9.53
N ALA A 11 22.70 22.64 -9.84
CA ALA A 11 22.85 21.21 -9.56
C ALA A 11 22.81 20.90 -8.06
N ASN A 12 23.56 21.66 -7.25
CA ASN A 12 23.60 21.48 -5.79
C ASN A 12 22.25 21.83 -5.11
N ALA A 13 21.46 22.74 -5.69
CA ALA A 13 20.14 23.08 -5.16
C ALA A 13 19.12 21.95 -5.38
N MET A 14 19.21 21.24 -6.51
CA MET A 14 18.34 20.10 -6.83
C MET A 14 18.68 18.87 -5.98
N ASP A 15 19.97 18.60 -5.76
CA ASP A 15 20.42 17.51 -4.87
C ASP A 15 20.03 17.74 -3.42
N GLY A 16 20.14 18.99 -2.92
CA GLY A 16 19.70 19.36 -1.58
C GLY A 16 18.20 19.23 -1.37
N ALA A 17 17.39 19.60 -2.37
CA ALA A 17 15.93 19.47 -2.32
C ALA A 17 15.46 18.00 -2.36
N ALA A 18 16.12 17.16 -3.16
CA ALA A 18 15.83 15.73 -3.23
C ALA A 18 16.19 15.01 -1.91
N GLN A 19 17.34 15.33 -1.31
CA GLN A 19 17.73 14.80 -0.01
C GLN A 19 16.80 15.27 1.13
N ALA A 20 16.33 16.51 1.07
CA ALA A 20 15.36 17.03 2.04
C ALA A 20 13.97 16.39 1.90
N ALA A 21 13.57 16.00 0.69
CA ALA A 21 12.31 15.27 0.45
C ALA A 21 12.39 13.81 0.96
N LEU A 22 13.55 13.17 0.84
CA LEU A 22 13.78 11.81 1.35
C LEU A 22 13.97 11.78 2.88
N ALA A 23 14.44 12.87 3.49
CA ALA A 23 14.58 13.01 4.94
C ALA A 23 13.25 13.31 5.67
N GLN A 24 12.19 13.66 4.94
CA GLN A 24 10.87 13.87 5.53
C GLN A 24 10.23 12.52 5.86
N LYS A 25 10.38 12.09 7.11
CA LYS A 25 9.61 10.97 7.67
C LYS A 25 8.12 11.21 7.40
N PRO A 26 7.38 10.25 6.81
CA PRO A 26 5.97 10.40 6.56
C PRO A 26 5.26 10.61 7.90
N LYS A 27 4.72 11.82 8.11
CA LYS A 27 3.85 12.10 9.24
C LYS A 27 2.51 11.42 8.98
N ILE A 28 2.36 10.20 9.50
CA ILE A 28 1.06 9.54 9.55
C ILE A 28 0.22 10.33 10.54
N HIS A 29 -0.68 11.16 10.04
CA HIS A 29 -1.59 11.92 10.88
C HIS A 29 -2.53 10.93 11.59
N GLY A 30 -2.66 11.04 12.92
CA GLY A 30 -3.46 10.12 13.74
C GLY A 30 -4.89 9.85 13.25
N LYS A 31 -5.49 10.79 12.50
CA LYS A 31 -6.81 10.64 11.85
C LYS A 31 -6.86 9.53 10.78
N ASN A 32 -5.73 9.15 10.18
CA ASN A 32 -5.66 8.15 9.10
C ASN A 32 -5.14 6.78 9.54
N VAL A 33 -4.65 6.60 10.78
CA VAL A 33 -4.06 5.33 11.22
C VAL A 33 -5.08 4.19 11.19
N GLY A 34 -6.34 4.47 11.57
CA GLY A 34 -7.41 3.46 11.52
C GLY A 34 -7.71 2.99 10.09
N ALA A 35 -7.80 3.92 9.14
CA ALA A 35 -8.02 3.58 7.73
C ALA A 35 -6.86 2.77 7.16
N VAL A 36 -5.61 3.19 7.41
CA VAL A 36 -4.41 2.47 6.95
C VAL A 36 -4.33 1.07 7.56
N ALA A 37 -4.68 0.90 8.83
CA ALA A 37 -4.70 -0.42 9.46
C ALA A 37 -5.81 -1.32 8.91
N GLN A 38 -6.97 -0.76 8.56
CA GLN A 38 -8.05 -1.49 7.90
C GLN A 38 -7.67 -1.88 6.45
N ASP A 39 -6.99 -1.00 5.72
CA ASP A 39 -6.49 -1.28 4.37
C ASP A 39 -5.44 -2.39 4.40
N PHE A 40 -4.57 -2.41 5.41
CA PHE A 40 -3.64 -3.51 5.64
C PHE A 40 -4.37 -4.85 5.82
N GLU A 41 -5.40 -4.87 6.67
CA GLU A 41 -6.22 -6.07 6.87
C GLU A 41 -6.95 -6.51 5.60
N SER A 42 -7.44 -5.57 4.80
CA SER A 42 -8.03 -5.85 3.49
C SER A 42 -7.05 -6.53 2.54
N MET A 43 -5.81 -6.02 2.45
CA MET A 43 -4.78 -6.64 1.60
C MET A 43 -4.42 -8.03 2.10
N PHE A 44 -4.26 -8.20 3.42
CA PHE A 44 -3.99 -9.48 4.03
C PHE A 44 -5.08 -10.50 3.70
N LEU A 45 -6.36 -10.13 3.90
CA LEU A 45 -7.50 -10.99 3.58
C LEU A 45 -7.55 -11.34 2.10
N SER A 46 -7.28 -10.39 1.21
CA SER A 46 -7.23 -10.65 -0.22
C SER A 46 -6.18 -11.71 -0.56
N GLN A 47 -4.98 -11.62 0.03
CA GLN A 47 -3.93 -12.63 -0.17
C GLN A 47 -4.27 -14.00 0.42
N MET A 48 -4.96 -14.04 1.57
CA MET A 48 -5.42 -15.30 2.18
C MET A 48 -6.55 -15.96 1.41
N LEU A 49 -7.34 -15.19 0.66
CA LEU A 49 -8.42 -15.69 -0.18
C LEU A 49 -7.93 -16.12 -1.57
N SER A 50 -6.78 -15.63 -2.04
CA SER A 50 -6.21 -15.99 -3.36
C SER A 50 -6.16 -17.52 -3.61
N PRO A 51 -5.73 -18.38 -2.67
CA PRO A 51 -5.64 -19.82 -2.90
C PRO A 51 -6.98 -20.53 -3.10
N MET A 52 -8.10 -19.94 -2.64
CA MET A 52 -9.44 -20.50 -2.90
C MET A 52 -9.76 -20.53 -4.40
N TRP A 53 -9.10 -19.68 -5.19
CA TRP A 53 -9.29 -19.57 -6.62
C TRP A 53 -8.15 -20.22 -7.43
N SER A 54 -7.00 -20.50 -6.81
CA SER A 54 -5.91 -21.23 -7.46
C SER A 54 -6.18 -22.74 -7.58
N GLY A 55 -7.13 -23.28 -6.81
CA GLY A 55 -7.57 -24.68 -6.93
C GLY A 55 -8.68 -24.89 -7.96
N LEU A 56 -9.14 -23.82 -8.61
CA LEU A 56 -10.13 -23.86 -9.69
C LEU A 56 -9.47 -23.76 -11.06
N GLU A 57 -8.25 -24.27 -11.19
CA GLU A 57 -7.66 -24.60 -12.49
C GLU A 57 -8.62 -25.56 -13.19
N ALA A 58 -9.51 -24.99 -13.99
CA ALA A 58 -10.42 -25.73 -14.83
C ALA A 58 -9.55 -26.45 -15.87
N ASP A 59 -9.24 -27.71 -15.59
CA ASP A 59 -8.68 -28.63 -16.57
C ASP A 59 -9.72 -28.82 -17.68
N GLY A 60 -9.74 -27.91 -18.64
CA GLY A 60 -10.75 -27.89 -19.69
C GLY A 60 -10.56 -26.76 -20.70
N MET A 61 -10.93 -27.04 -21.95
CA MET A 61 -10.92 -26.16 -23.13
C MET A 61 -11.76 -24.86 -23.00
N PHE A 62 -12.28 -24.55 -21.80
CA PHE A 62 -13.23 -23.47 -21.50
C PHE A 62 -12.80 -22.63 -20.28
N ASP A 63 -11.49 -22.45 -20.08
CA ASP A 63 -10.99 -21.46 -19.13
C ASP A 63 -11.15 -20.04 -19.71
N GLY A 64 -11.75 -19.11 -18.98
CA GLY A 64 -12.00 -17.74 -19.44
C GLY A 64 -10.73 -16.88 -19.54
N GLY A 65 -9.56 -17.48 -19.32
CA GLY A 65 -8.24 -16.94 -19.61
C GLY A 65 -7.93 -15.65 -18.84
N TYR A 66 -7.10 -14.79 -19.43
CA TYR A 66 -6.60 -13.57 -18.78
C TYR A 66 -7.70 -12.60 -18.31
N ALA A 67 -8.81 -12.52 -19.05
CA ALA A 67 -9.94 -11.67 -18.69
C ALA A 67 -10.63 -12.18 -17.41
N GLU A 68 -10.79 -13.50 -17.30
CA GLU A 68 -11.34 -14.14 -16.11
C GLU A 68 -10.40 -14.01 -14.92
N GLU A 69 -9.09 -14.22 -15.11
CA GLU A 69 -8.07 -14.04 -14.06
C GLU A 69 -8.11 -12.62 -13.48
N THR A 70 -8.15 -11.62 -14.36
CA THR A 70 -8.24 -10.21 -13.96
C THR A 70 -9.54 -9.94 -13.18
N PHE A 71 -10.66 -10.45 -13.65
CA PHE A 71 -11.94 -10.30 -12.98
C PHE A 71 -11.96 -10.98 -11.60
N ARG A 72 -11.42 -12.21 -11.49
CA ARG A 72 -11.26 -12.93 -10.23
C ARG A 72 -10.40 -12.14 -9.24
N SER A 73 -9.28 -11.58 -9.69
CA SER A 73 -8.42 -10.72 -8.86
C SER A 73 -9.17 -9.50 -8.32
N MET A 74 -9.95 -8.81 -9.16
CA MET A 74 -10.79 -7.69 -8.72
C MET A 74 -11.84 -8.12 -7.69
N LEU A 75 -12.50 -9.26 -7.89
CA LEU A 75 -13.47 -9.81 -6.95
C LEU A 75 -12.84 -10.16 -5.60
N VAL A 76 -11.69 -10.84 -5.61
CA VAL A 76 -10.94 -11.18 -4.38
C VAL A 76 -10.60 -9.94 -3.58
N ASN A 77 -10.16 -8.87 -4.25
CA ASN A 77 -9.85 -7.60 -3.60
C ASN A 77 -11.10 -6.97 -2.95
N GLU A 78 -12.26 -6.99 -3.62
CA GLU A 78 -13.50 -6.46 -3.05
C GLU A 78 -14.03 -7.32 -1.88
N TYR A 79 -13.84 -8.64 -1.93
CA TYR A 79 -14.12 -9.50 -0.78
C TYR A 79 -13.23 -9.14 0.41
N GLY A 80 -11.92 -8.99 0.20
CA GLY A 80 -10.99 -8.55 1.25
C GLY A 80 -11.40 -7.22 1.88
N LYS A 81 -11.77 -6.22 1.07
CA LYS A 81 -12.25 -4.91 1.55
C LYS A 81 -13.54 -5.03 2.34
N THR A 82 -14.50 -5.81 1.85
CA THR A 82 -15.80 -5.98 2.50
C THR A 82 -15.63 -6.68 3.84
N LEU A 83 -14.86 -7.76 3.89
CA LEU A 83 -14.58 -8.49 5.12
C LEU A 83 -13.85 -7.62 6.14
N ALA A 84 -12.83 -6.87 5.73
CA ALA A 84 -12.13 -5.92 6.61
C ALA A 84 -13.08 -4.86 7.19
N LYS A 85 -14.04 -4.36 6.40
CA LYS A 85 -15.06 -3.39 6.86
C LYS A 85 -16.07 -3.99 7.84
N THR A 86 -16.45 -5.25 7.68
CA THR A 86 -17.47 -5.91 8.51
C THR A 86 -16.91 -6.58 9.77
N GLY A 87 -15.62 -6.42 10.05
CA GLY A 87 -14.98 -6.90 11.29
C GLY A 87 -13.85 -7.91 11.08
N GLY A 88 -13.69 -8.46 9.87
CA GLY A 88 -12.53 -9.24 9.43
C GLY A 88 -12.03 -10.26 10.46
N LEU A 89 -10.72 -10.26 10.67
CA LEU A 89 -10.01 -11.04 11.68
C LEU A 89 -9.65 -10.19 12.92
N GLY A 90 -9.85 -8.87 12.84
CA GLY A 90 -9.53 -7.90 13.90
C GLY A 90 -8.05 -7.49 13.94
N ILE A 91 -7.27 -7.83 12.90
CA ILE A 91 -5.83 -7.54 12.84
C ILE A 91 -5.58 -6.03 12.72
N SER A 92 -6.49 -5.29 12.09
CA SER A 92 -6.43 -3.82 12.00
C SER A 92 -6.29 -3.13 13.36
N ASN A 93 -6.88 -3.66 14.43
CA ASN A 93 -6.73 -3.08 15.76
C ASN A 93 -5.30 -3.21 16.31
N GLN A 94 -4.68 -4.38 16.11
CA GLN A 94 -3.30 -4.64 16.55
C GLN A 94 -2.31 -3.80 15.73
N VAL A 95 -2.52 -3.75 14.41
CA VAL A 95 -1.71 -2.95 13.50
C VAL A 95 -1.81 -1.46 13.84
N LYS A 96 -3.02 -0.96 14.11
CA LYS A 96 -3.24 0.42 14.57
C LYS A 96 -2.49 0.71 15.87
N ALA A 97 -2.57 -0.19 16.85
CA ALA A 97 -1.87 -0.02 18.13
C ALA A 97 -0.35 0.06 17.92
N GLU A 98 0.19 -0.80 17.06
CA GLU A 98 1.62 -0.81 16.74
C GLU A 98 2.05 0.46 15.99
N MET A 99 1.26 0.91 15.02
CA MET A 99 1.52 2.18 14.31
C MET A 99 1.53 3.38 15.26
N ILE A 100 0.63 3.42 16.25
CA ILE A 100 0.61 4.48 17.28
C ILE A 100 1.84 4.36 18.18
N ARG A 101 2.22 3.15 18.59
CA ARG A 101 3.42 2.91 19.41
C ARG A 101 4.69 3.38 18.69
N MET A 102 4.83 3.06 17.41
CA MET A 102 5.95 3.50 16.58
C MET A 102 6.00 5.02 16.41
N GLN A 103 4.85 5.71 16.44
CA GLN A 103 4.78 7.17 16.41
C GLN A 103 5.11 7.78 17.79
N GLY A 104 4.63 7.17 18.87
CA GLY A 104 4.84 7.64 20.24
C GLY A 104 6.27 7.44 20.77
N GLY A 105 6.96 6.38 20.32
CA GLY A 105 8.38 6.15 20.64
C GLY A 105 9.37 7.01 19.84
N GLN A 106 8.89 7.95 19.03
CA GLN A 106 9.68 8.88 18.21
C GLN A 106 9.57 10.34 18.68
N ALA A 107 9.05 10.59 19.88
CA ALA A 107 9.01 11.91 20.54
C ALA A 107 10.13 12.05 21.57
#